data_AF-A0AA38JD68-F1
#
_entry.id   AF-A0AA38JD68-F1
#
_cell.length_a   1.000
_cell.length_b   1.000
_cell.length_c   1.000
_cell.angle_alpha   90.00
_cell.angle_beta   90.00
_cell.angle_gamma   90.00
#
_symmetry.space_group_name_H-M   'P 1'
#
loop_
_entity.id
_entity.type
_entity.pdbx_description
1 polymer ?
#
loop_
_entity_poly.entity_id
_entity_poly.type
_entity_poly.pdbx_seq_one_letter_code
_entity_poly.pdbx_strand_id
1 'polypeptide(L)'
;MISTFFSETSSGKHVPRSLYINLEPNVIDKIRNGLYRSLFHPETLVTGKEDAASNYARGHYTIEKEMIDTVMDKVRRLADN
;
A
#
# COMPACT_ATOMS: atom_id res chain seq x y z
N MET A 1 10.98 -0.75 -20.65
CA MET A 1 10.60 -2.05 -20.03
C MET A 1 10.58 -1.97 -18.51
N ILE A 2 11.55 -1.30 -17.85
CA ILE A 2 11.52 -1.08 -16.40
C ILE A 2 10.46 -0.04 -15.96
N SER A 3 10.25 1.01 -16.77
CA SER A 3 9.31 2.11 -16.49
C SER A 3 7.84 1.69 -16.38
N THR A 4 7.47 0.53 -16.91
CA THR A 4 6.11 -0.01 -16.79
C THR A 4 5.78 -0.38 -15.33
N PHE A 5 6.77 -0.88 -14.58
CA PHE A 5 6.60 -1.36 -13.20
C PHE A 5 7.27 -0.48 -12.15
N PHE A 6 8.17 0.42 -12.55
CA PHE A 6 8.91 1.29 -11.65
C PHE A 6 8.84 2.74 -12.12
N SER A 7 8.69 3.65 -11.16
CA SER A 7 8.89 5.08 -11.35
C SER A 7 10.31 5.44 -10.95
N GLU A 8 10.96 6.31 -11.73
CA GLU A 8 12.28 6.84 -11.41
C GLU A 8 12.13 8.19 -10.70
N THR A 9 12.76 8.33 -9.54
CA THR A 9 12.81 9.59 -8.81
C THR A 9 13.91 10.50 -9.39
N SER A 10 13.87 11.79 -9.06
CA SER A 10 14.91 12.75 -9.50
C SER A 10 16.33 12.39 -9.06
N SER A 11 16.49 11.53 -8.04
CA SER A 11 17.79 11.02 -7.59
C SER A 11 18.24 9.71 -8.28
N GLY A 12 17.52 9.27 -9.32
CA GLY A 12 17.81 8.03 -10.07
C GLY A 12 17.34 6.74 -9.37
N LYS A 13 16.69 6.86 -8.21
CA LYS A 13 16.14 5.70 -7.50
C LYS A 13 14.89 5.19 -8.21
N HIS A 14 14.84 3.89 -8.46
CA HIS A 14 13.68 3.19 -9.00
C HIS A 14 12.78 2.70 -7.86
N VAL A 15 11.52 3.12 -7.89
CA VAL A 15 10.51 2.79 -6.89
C VAL A 15 9.37 2.01 -7.55
N PRO A 16 8.93 0.86 -7.01
CA PRO A 16 7.83 0.10 -7.58
C PRO A 16 6.53 0.91 -7.69
N ARG A 17 5.83 0.82 -8.82
CA ARG A 17 4.46 1.29 -9.00
C ARG A 17 3.49 0.28 -8.40
N SER A 18 3.47 0.19 -7.07
CA SER A 18 2.64 -0.77 -6.34
C SER A 18 2.04 -0.15 -5.06
N LEU A 19 0.91 -0.72 -4.62
CA LEU A 19 0.19 -0.34 -3.41
C LEU A 19 -0.07 -1.61 -2.59
N TYR A 20 0.38 -1.61 -1.34
CA TYR A 20 0.16 -2.71 -0.39
C TYR A 20 -0.81 -2.25 0.68
N ILE A 21 -1.83 -3.06 0.93
CA ILE A 21 -2.94 -2.71 1.80
C ILE A 21 -3.20 -3.90 2.70
N ASN A 22 -3.31 -3.66 4.00
CA ASN A 22 -3.79 -4.64 4.95
C ASN A 22 -4.63 -3.98 6.04
N LEU A 23 -5.61 -4.69 6.59
CA LEU A 23 -6.48 -4.15 7.64
C LEU A 23 -5.79 -4.09 9.01
N GLU A 24 -4.65 -4.78 9.16
CA GLU A 24 -3.81 -4.74 10.36
C GLU A 24 -2.32 -4.55 9.99
N PRO A 25 -1.47 -4.07 10.92
CA PRO A 25 -0.10 -3.67 10.59
C PRO A 25 0.88 -4.83 10.40
N ASN A 26 0.62 -6.00 10.99
CA ASN A 26 1.59 -7.08 11.16
C ASN A 26 2.38 -7.46 9.89
N VAL A 27 1.69 -7.67 8.76
CA VAL A 27 2.33 -8.09 7.50
C VAL A 27 3.08 -6.93 6.83
N ILE A 28 2.49 -5.73 6.84
CA ILE A 28 3.09 -4.55 6.22
C ILE A 28 4.32 -4.08 7.00
N ASP A 29 4.31 -4.21 8.32
CA ASP A 29 5.45 -3.85 9.17
C ASP A 29 6.67 -4.74 8.88
N LYS A 30 6.49 -5.99 8.45
CA LYS A 30 7.59 -6.82 7.96
C LYS A 30 8.22 -6.25 6.69
N ILE A 31 7.44 -5.60 5.82
CA ILE A 31 7.95 -4.90 4.63
C ILE A 31 8.69 -3.63 5.07
N ARG A 32 8.08 -2.83 5.95
CA ARG A 32 8.67 -1.58 6.48
C ARG A 32 10.01 -1.80 7.20
N ASN A 33 10.20 -2.96 7.82
CA ASN A 33 11.42 -3.28 8.57
C ASN A 33 12.34 -4.28 7.88
N GLY A 34 11.90 -4.85 6.75
CA GLY A 34 12.59 -5.92 6.04
C GLY A 34 13.76 -5.45 5.18
N LEU A 35 14.36 -6.41 4.47
CA LEU A 35 15.50 -6.18 3.57
C LEU A 35 15.23 -5.10 2.53
N TYR A 36 14.01 -5.09 1.98
CA TYR A 36 13.59 -4.16 0.93
C TYR A 36 12.86 -2.91 1.47
N ARG A 37 12.99 -2.57 2.75
CA ARG A 37 12.31 -1.42 3.35
C ARG A 37 12.50 -0.11 2.60
N SER A 38 13.70 0.09 2.05
CA SER A 38 14.05 1.30 1.30
C SER A 38 13.58 1.27 -0.15
N LEU A 39 13.04 0.15 -0.65
CA LEU A 39 12.59 0.01 -2.04
C LEU A 39 11.25 0.72 -2.27
N PHE A 40 10.34 0.62 -1.31
CA PHE A 40 8.96 1.12 -1.43
C PHE A 40 8.83 2.56 -0.94
N HIS A 41 7.86 3.28 -1.51
CA HIS A 41 7.47 4.58 -0.96
C HIS A 41 6.60 4.36 0.29
N PRO A 42 6.86 5.01 1.43
CA PRO A 42 6.08 4.77 2.66
C PRO A 42 4.58 4.99 2.48
N GLU A 43 4.17 5.95 1.63
CA GLU A 43 2.76 6.22 1.37
C GLU A 43 2.05 5.09 0.61
N THR A 44 2.77 4.16 -0.04
CA THR A 44 2.16 3.01 -0.72
C THR A 44 2.01 1.79 0.18
N LEU A 45 2.31 1.92 1.48
CA LEU A 45 2.16 0.88 2.49
C LEU A 45 1.05 1.28 3.48
N VAL A 46 -0.18 0.86 3.21
CA VAL A 46 -1.39 1.25 3.94
C VAL A 46 -1.80 0.16 4.92
N THR A 47 -2.07 0.56 6.17
CA THR A 47 -2.47 -0.34 7.26
C THR A 47 -3.66 0.22 8.02
N GLY A 48 -4.66 -0.62 8.27
CA GLY A 48 -5.69 -0.37 9.28
C GLY A 48 -5.21 -0.70 10.70
N LYS A 49 -6.17 -0.74 11.64
CA LYS A 49 -5.92 -1.03 13.06
C LYS A 49 -6.51 -2.37 13.52
N GLU A 50 -7.41 -2.96 12.74
CA GLU A 50 -8.25 -4.07 13.16
C GLU A 50 -8.45 -5.03 11.98
N ASP A 51 -8.35 -6.33 12.21
CA ASP A 51 -8.50 -7.33 11.15
C ASP A 51 -9.98 -7.58 10.77
N ALA A 52 -10.17 -8.23 9.62
CA ALA A 52 -11.49 -8.71 9.20
C ALA A 52 -11.93 -10.01 9.91
N ALA A 53 -11.09 -10.61 10.76
CA ALA A 53 -11.35 -11.87 11.47
C ALA A 53 -11.88 -13.01 10.57
N SER A 54 -11.30 -13.17 9.37
CA SER A 54 -11.75 -14.13 8.34
C SER A 54 -13.23 -13.98 7.93
N ASN A 55 -13.82 -12.81 8.16
CA ASN A 55 -15.22 -12.50 7.89
C ASN A 55 -15.36 -11.47 6.76
N TYR A 56 -15.99 -11.90 5.66
CA TYR A 56 -16.22 -11.03 4.50
C TYR A 56 -17.07 -9.81 4.82
N ALA A 57 -18.17 -9.97 5.55
CA ALA A 57 -19.07 -8.85 5.87
C ALA A 57 -18.36 -7.81 6.74
N ARG A 58 -17.49 -8.28 7.65
CA ARG A 58 -16.66 -7.39 8.47
C ARG A 58 -15.63 -6.64 7.64
N GLY A 59 -14.98 -7.33 6.70
CA GLY A 59 -14.12 -6.71 5.71
C GLY A 59 -14.87 -5.62 4.95
N HIS A 60 -15.91 -5.99 4.21
CA HIS A 60 -16.56 -5.12 3.24
C HIS A 60 -17.46 -4.02 3.83
N TYR A 61 -18.22 -4.33 4.88
CA TYR A 61 -19.29 -3.43 5.34
C TYR A 61 -18.96 -2.65 6.61
N THR A 62 -17.97 -3.07 7.39
CA THR A 62 -17.66 -2.43 8.69
C THR A 62 -16.26 -1.86 8.75
N ILE A 63 -15.21 -2.68 8.58
CA ILE A 63 -13.83 -2.26 8.87
C ILE A 63 -13.21 -1.51 7.68
N GLU A 64 -13.54 -1.86 6.43
CA GLU A 64 -12.99 -1.20 5.23
C GLU A 64 -13.45 0.25 5.05
N LYS A 65 -14.59 0.65 5.61
CA LYS A 65 -15.23 1.94 5.32
C LYS A 65 -14.31 3.14 5.55
N GLU A 66 -13.41 3.07 6.52
CA GLU A 66 -12.47 4.17 6.81
C GLU A 66 -11.25 4.18 5.88
N MET A 67 -10.99 3.08 5.17
CA MET A 67 -9.75 2.88 4.40
C MET A 67 -9.95 3.02 2.89
N ILE A 68 -11.15 2.76 2.37
CA ILE A 68 -11.42 2.76 0.93
C ILE A 68 -11.09 4.11 0.26
N ASP A 69 -11.50 5.23 0.85
CA ASP A 69 -11.24 6.56 0.29
C ASP A 69 -9.74 6.86 0.23
N THR A 70 -9.01 6.50 1.28
CA THR A 70 -7.54 6.65 1.34
C THR A 70 -6.85 5.78 0.30
N VAL A 71 -7.31 4.54 0.10
CA VAL A 71 -6.78 3.63 -0.91
C VAL A 71 -7.04 4.17 -2.32
N MET A 72 -8.25 4.64 -2.59
CA MET A 72 -8.63 5.17 -3.90
C MET A 72 -7.83 6.42 -4.27
N ASP A 73 -7.58 7.33 -3.31
CA ASP A 73 -6.70 8.48 -3.53
C ASP A 73 -5.27 8.05 -3.90
N LYS A 74 -4.73 7.02 -3.22
CA LYS A 74 -3.39 6.50 -3.52
C LYS A 74 -3.31 5.80 -4.87
N VAL A 75 -4.34 5.04 -5.25
CA VAL A 75 -4.44 4.44 -6.59
C VAL A 75 -4.44 5.54 -7.65
N ARG A 76 -5.22 6.61 -7.46
CA ARG A 76 -5.24 7.74 -8.38
C ARG A 76 -3.86 8.38 -8.54
N ARG A 77 -3.17 8.68 -7.42
CA ARG A 77 -1.81 9.25 -7.47
C ARG A 77 -0.81 8.34 -8.19
N LEU A 78 -0.93 7.02 -8.04
CA LEU A 78 -0.09 6.07 -8.78
C LEU A 78 -0.44 6.00 -10.26
N ALA A 79 -1.68 6.24 -10.65
CA ALA A 79 -2.12 6.26 -12.05
C ALA A 79 -1.72 7.54 -12.78
N ASP A 80 -1.78 8.69 -12.08
CA ASP A 80 -1.45 10.01 -12.63
C ASP A 80 0.07 10.24 -12.77
N ASN A 81 0.90 9.39 -12.13
CA ASN A 81 2.37 9.40 -12.19
C ASN A 81 2.96 8.59 -13.34
#